data_AF-L5KP41-F1
#
_entry.id   AF-L5KP41-F1
#
_cell.length_a   1.000
_cell.length_b   1.000
_cell.length_c   1.000
_cell.angle_alpha   90.00
_cell.angle_beta   90.00
_cell.angle_gamma   90.00
#
_symmetry.space_group_name_H-M   'P 1'
#
loop_
_entity.id
_entity.type
_entity.pdbx_description
1 polymer ?
#
loop_
_entity_poly.entity_id
_entity_poly.type
_entity_poly.pdbx_seq_one_letter_code
_entity_poly.pdbx_strand_id
1 'polypeptide(L)'
;MSQVPVSAASQHGQRDGWGSGTLLAHTSLLWVPQLVLQAWNVPDLSAGVNCSFEDFTESESVLEDGRIHCHSPSAGEVAPITRGQGDQRVVKLYLKSKETGKKFAFVDFVFYNCSVHES
;
A
#
# COMPACT_ATOMS: atom_id res chain seq x y z
N MET A 1 -5.42 18.77 -16.13
CA MET A 1 -4.39 17.74 -15.88
C MET A 1 -5.09 16.39 -15.99
N SER A 2 -4.75 15.55 -16.96
CA SER A 2 -5.34 14.22 -17.09
C SER A 2 -4.88 13.36 -15.90
N GLN A 3 -5.79 12.68 -15.21
CA GLN A 3 -5.42 11.78 -14.12
C GLN A 3 -4.63 10.60 -14.70
N VAL A 4 -3.47 10.33 -14.14
CA VAL A 4 -2.68 9.12 -14.43
C VAL A 4 -3.43 7.93 -13.83
N PRO A 5 -3.82 6.92 -14.63
CA PRO A 5 -4.52 5.76 -14.10
C PRO A 5 -3.55 4.92 -13.25
N VAL A 6 -3.95 4.67 -12.01
CA VAL A 6 -3.25 3.80 -11.07
C VAL A 6 -4.22 2.72 -10.60
N SER A 7 -3.78 1.47 -10.58
CA SER A 7 -4.49 0.35 -9.96
C SER A 7 -3.67 -0.16 -8.78
N ALA A 8 -4.34 -0.56 -7.69
CA ALA A 8 -3.70 -1.12 -6.51
C ALA A 8 -4.33 -2.47 -6.17
N ALA A 9 -3.51 -3.47 -5.86
CA ALA A 9 -3.95 -4.77 -5.36
C ALA A 9 -3.18 -5.12 -4.08
N SER A 10 -3.88 -5.67 -3.08
CA SER A 10 -3.25 -6.19 -1.87
C SER A 10 -2.82 -7.64 -2.10
N GLN A 11 -1.53 -7.93 -1.91
CA GLN A 11 -1.03 -9.29 -1.89
C GLN A 11 -1.17 -9.85 -0.46
N HIS A 12 -2.14 -10.74 -0.26
CA HIS A 12 -2.00 -11.72 0.80
C HIS A 12 -0.86 -12.65 0.38
N GLY A 13 0.19 -12.76 1.20
CA GLY A 13 1.29 -13.71 1.01
C GLY A 13 0.77 -15.06 0.53
N GLN A 14 1.05 -15.36 -0.74
CA GLN A 14 0.80 -16.64 -1.36
C GLN A 14 1.66 -17.67 -0.61
N ARG A 15 1.01 -18.53 0.17
CA ARG A 15 1.69 -19.61 0.89
C ARG A 15 2.02 -20.69 -0.12
N ASP A 16 3.22 -20.65 -0.69
CA ASP A 16 3.72 -21.75 -1.51
C ASP A 16 3.91 -22.99 -0.63
N GLY A 17 3.25 -24.08 -1.04
CA GLY A 17 3.73 -25.46 -0.88
C GLY A 17 4.03 -25.98 0.52
N TRP A 18 3.15 -26.83 1.03
CA TRP A 18 3.44 -27.77 2.11
C TRP A 18 4.62 -28.66 1.73
N GLY A 19 5.79 -28.44 2.35
CA GLY A 19 6.98 -29.27 2.21
C GLY A 19 7.69 -29.39 3.55
N SER A 20 7.76 -30.61 4.09
CA SER A 20 8.46 -30.94 5.33
C SER A 20 9.92 -30.48 5.32
N GLY A 21 10.37 -29.77 6.36
CA GLY A 21 11.79 -29.64 6.67
C GLY A 21 12.20 -28.33 7.32
N THR A 22 12.49 -28.39 8.61
CA THR A 22 13.35 -27.46 9.36
C THR A 22 12.79 -26.06 9.63
N LEU A 23 12.27 -25.88 10.85
CA LEU A 23 12.02 -24.58 11.48
C LEU A 23 13.34 -23.78 11.59
N LEU A 24 13.71 -23.06 10.55
CA LEU A 24 14.48 -21.84 10.72
C LEU A 24 13.47 -20.73 10.97
N ALA A 25 13.34 -20.32 12.23
CA ALA A 25 12.58 -19.16 12.65
C ALA A 25 13.25 -17.89 12.08
N HIS A 26 13.17 -17.68 10.77
CA HIS A 26 13.44 -16.39 10.17
C HIS A 26 12.23 -15.51 10.46
N THR A 27 12.29 -14.82 11.60
CA THR A 27 11.64 -13.53 11.85
C THR A 27 10.22 -13.43 11.29
N SER A 28 9.25 -13.92 12.07
CA SER A 28 7.88 -13.39 12.05
C SER A 28 7.90 -11.91 12.45
N LEU A 29 8.34 -11.03 11.56
CA LEU A 29 8.12 -9.59 11.67
C LEU A 29 6.81 -9.31 10.96
N LEU A 30 5.76 -9.12 11.76
CA LEU A 30 4.48 -8.46 11.44
C LEU A 30 4.11 -8.49 9.95
N TRP A 31 3.18 -9.36 9.55
CA TRP A 31 2.60 -9.37 8.21
C TRP A 31 1.91 -8.02 7.95
N VAL A 32 2.68 -7.05 7.45
CA VAL A 32 2.14 -5.82 6.90
C VAL A 32 1.80 -6.14 5.44
N PRO A 33 0.52 -6.12 5.06
CA PRO A 33 0.11 -6.42 3.69
C PRO A 33 0.93 -5.62 2.67
N GLN A 34 1.45 -6.32 1.66
CA GLN A 34 2.12 -5.66 0.55
C GLN A 34 1.07 -5.22 -0.46
N LEU A 35 1.18 -3.99 -0.95
CA LEU A 35 0.38 -3.46 -2.03
C LEU A 35 1.23 -3.44 -3.30
N VAL A 36 0.63 -3.88 -4.40
CA VAL A 36 1.24 -3.80 -5.73
C VAL A 36 0.42 -2.84 -6.58
N LEU A 37 1.10 -1.80 -7.05
CA LEU A 37 0.52 -0.75 -7.85
C LEU A 37 1.03 -0.83 -9.28
N GLN A 38 0.14 -0.56 -10.22
CA GLN A 38 0.46 -0.41 -11.63
C GLN A 38 -0.02 0.97 -12.09
N ALA A 39 0.89 1.73 -12.70
CA ALA A 39 0.60 3.04 -13.25
C ALA A 39 0.92 3.06 -14.74
N TRP A 40 0.07 3.72 -15.53
CA TRP A 40 0.23 3.82 -16.98
C TRP A 40 0.47 5.27 -17.38
N ASN A 41 1.20 5.47 -18.49
CA ASN A 41 1.52 6.81 -19.00
C ASN A 41 2.27 7.69 -17.98
N VAL A 42 3.14 7.06 -17.16
CA VAL A 42 4.03 7.73 -16.21
C VAL A 42 5.41 8.00 -16.84
N PRO A 43 6.11 9.06 -16.41
CA PRO A 43 7.51 9.25 -16.77
C PRO A 43 8.39 8.15 -16.14
N ASP A 44 9.69 8.19 -16.44
CA ASP A 44 10.65 7.27 -15.82
C ASP A 44 10.58 7.37 -14.28
N LEU A 45 10.45 6.21 -13.64
CA LEU A 45 10.36 6.08 -12.18
C LEU A 45 11.68 5.64 -11.56
N SER A 46 12.78 5.54 -12.31
CA SER A 46 14.09 5.04 -11.84
C SER A 46 14.64 5.76 -10.61
N ALA A 47 14.35 7.06 -10.44
CA ALA A 47 14.69 7.82 -9.23
C ALA A 47 13.94 7.35 -7.96
N GLY A 48 12.90 6.54 -8.15
CA GLY A 48 12.05 5.97 -7.12
C GLY A 48 10.81 6.80 -6.81
N VAL A 49 9.83 6.13 -6.19
CA VAL A 49 8.60 6.75 -5.69
C VAL A 49 8.33 6.29 -4.26
N ASN A 50 7.50 7.04 -3.55
CA ASN A 50 6.88 6.62 -2.30
C ASN A 50 5.36 6.50 -2.49
N CYS A 51 4.75 5.58 -1.76
CA CYS A 51 3.29 5.45 -1.65
C CYS A 51 2.79 6.31 -0.49
N SER A 52 1.94 7.29 -0.76
CA SER A 52 1.45 8.24 0.24
C SER A 52 -0.05 8.11 0.43
N PHE A 53 -0.49 7.72 1.63
CA PHE A 53 -1.90 7.58 2.00
C PHE A 53 -2.42 8.93 2.47
N GLU A 54 -2.97 9.72 1.54
CA GLU A 54 -3.23 11.15 1.71
C GLU A 54 -2.05 11.86 2.38
N ASP A 55 -2.27 12.54 3.50
CA ASP A 55 -1.22 13.18 4.29
C ASP A 55 -0.98 12.45 5.63
N PHE A 56 -1.50 11.22 5.78
CA PHE A 56 -1.41 10.45 7.03
C PHE A 56 -0.07 9.74 7.18
N THR A 57 0.34 8.98 6.17
CA THR A 57 1.61 8.24 6.19
C THR A 57 2.14 8.03 4.77
N GLU A 58 3.44 7.77 4.70
CA GLU A 58 4.19 7.54 3.47
C GLU A 58 5.05 6.30 3.64
N SER A 59 4.92 5.35 2.71
CA SER A 59 5.66 4.09 2.66
C SER A 59 6.68 4.16 1.53
N GLU A 60 7.89 3.66 1.79
CA GLU A 60 8.87 3.45 0.74
C GLU A 60 8.39 2.37 -0.24
N SER A 61 8.77 2.52 -1.51
CA SER A 61 8.46 1.54 -2.54
C SER A 61 9.70 0.86 -3.12
N VAL A 62 9.49 -0.36 -3.58
CA VAL A 62 10.42 -1.11 -4.43
C VAL A 62 9.83 -1.22 -5.83
N LEU A 63 10.64 -0.94 -6.84
CA LEU A 63 10.27 -1.09 -8.25
C LEU A 63 10.77 -2.44 -8.76
N GLU A 64 9.86 -3.32 -9.15
CA GLU A 64 10.16 -4.67 -9.64
C GLU A 64 9.25 -4.98 -10.82
N ASP A 65 9.81 -5.42 -11.95
CA ASP A 65 9.08 -5.76 -13.17
C ASP A 65 8.05 -4.71 -13.64
N GLY A 66 8.40 -3.42 -13.51
CA GLY A 66 7.52 -2.31 -13.88
C GLY A 66 6.31 -2.12 -12.95
N ARG A 67 6.31 -2.79 -11.79
CA ARG A 67 5.31 -2.64 -10.73
C ARG A 67 5.91 -1.95 -9.52
N ILE A 68 5.03 -1.30 -8.76
CA ILE A 68 5.41 -0.52 -7.57
C ILE A 68 4.92 -1.30 -6.35
N HIS A 69 5.86 -1.79 -5.55
CA HIS A 69 5.59 -2.57 -4.35
C HIS A 69 5.73 -1.67 -3.13
N CYS A 70 4.64 -1.51 -2.36
CA CYS A 70 4.60 -0.67 -1.15
C CYS A 70 4.04 -1.47 0.01
N HIS A 71 4.28 -1.03 1.25
CA HIS A 71 3.57 -1.59 2.40
C HIS A 71 2.30 -0.78 2.68
N SER A 72 1.24 -1.46 3.13
CA SER A 72 0.09 -0.78 3.72
C SER A 72 0.51 -0.10 5.04
N PRO A 73 -0.23 0.90 5.53
CA PRO A 73 0.02 1.47 6.86
C PRO A 73 -0.05 0.39 7.93
N SER A 74 0.78 0.52 8.97
CA SER A 74 0.73 -0.34 10.15
C SER A 74 -0.57 -0.10 10.95
N ALA A 75 -0.93 -1.04 11.82
CA ALA A 75 -2.15 -0.91 12.65
C ALA A 75 -2.17 0.41 13.47
N GLY A 76 -1.01 0.88 13.95
CA GLY A 76 -0.89 2.15 14.67
C GLY A 76 -1.14 3.37 13.79
N GLU A 77 -0.75 3.31 12.51
CA GLU A 77 -0.98 4.37 11.52
C GLU A 77 -2.39 4.34 10.94
N VAL A 78 -3.06 3.18 10.91
CA VAL A 78 -4.46 3.07 10.48
C VAL A 78 -5.42 3.72 11.49
N ALA A 79 -5.12 3.64 12.79
CA ALA A 79 -5.98 4.18 13.84
C ALA A 79 -6.43 5.64 13.60
N PRO A 80 -5.55 6.62 13.33
CA PRO A 80 -5.98 8.00 13.03
C PRO A 80 -6.75 8.14 11.71
N ILE A 81 -6.58 7.22 10.75
CA ILE A 81 -7.29 7.24 9.47
C ILE A 81 -8.76 6.84 9.64
N THR A 82 -9.03 5.82 10.47
CA THR A 82 -10.37 5.26 10.65
C THR A 82 -11.08 5.75 11.91
N ARG A 83 -10.41 6.47 12.81
CA ARG A 83 -11.02 6.97 14.06
C ARG A 83 -12.22 7.86 13.78
N GLY A 84 -13.36 7.51 14.36
CA GLY A 84 -14.62 8.24 14.17
C GLY A 84 -15.21 8.11 12.76
N GLN A 85 -14.65 7.24 11.92
CA GLN A 85 -15.24 6.84 10.64
C GLN A 85 -16.17 5.64 10.84
N GLY A 86 -17.07 5.42 9.89
CA GLY A 86 -17.99 4.28 9.91
C GLY A 86 -17.31 2.94 9.61
N ASP A 87 -18.05 2.06 8.95
CA ASP A 87 -17.60 0.74 8.48
C ASP A 87 -16.51 0.82 7.42
N GLN A 88 -16.42 1.95 6.72
CA GLN A 88 -15.42 2.21 5.71
C GLN A 88 -14.91 3.66 5.71
N ARG A 89 -13.67 3.83 5.26
CA ARG A 89 -13.06 5.12 4.95
C ARG A 89 -12.28 5.03 3.65
N VAL A 90 -12.68 5.81 2.65
CA VAL A 90 -11.95 5.96 1.39
C VAL A 90 -10.90 7.06 1.54
N VAL A 91 -9.64 6.78 1.19
CA VAL A 91 -8.56 7.76 1.11
C VAL A 91 -7.89 7.68 -0.26
N LYS A 92 -7.17 8.73 -0.65
CA LYS A 92 -6.32 8.68 -1.85
C LYS A 92 -4.95 8.09 -1.55
N LEU A 93 -4.60 7.00 -2.23
CA LEU A 93 -3.24 6.46 -2.29
C LEU A 93 -2.50 7.11 -3.46
N TYR A 94 -1.55 7.99 -3.16
CA TYR A 94 -0.75 8.72 -4.13
C TYR A 94 0.59 8.04 -4.42
N LEU A 95 1.06 8.18 -5.66
CA LEU A 95 2.48 8.05 -5.99
C LEU A 95 3.16 9.42 -5.87
N LYS A 96 4.23 9.47 -5.06
CA LYS A 96 5.05 10.67 -4.85
C LYS A 96 6.46 10.43 -5.41
N SER A 97 6.90 11.28 -6.31
CA SER A 97 8.23 11.22 -6.91
C SER A 97 9.30 11.53 -5.87
N LYS A 98 10.34 10.68 -5.75
CA LYS A 98 11.51 10.97 -4.90
C LYS A 98 12.38 12.08 -5.47
N GLU A 99 12.42 12.23 -6.79
CA GLU A 99 13.15 13.30 -7.48
C GLU A 99 12.58 14.69 -7.18
N THR A 100 11.26 14.84 -7.23
CA THR A 100 10.61 16.17 -7.14
C THR A 100 9.87 16.42 -5.82
N GLY A 101 9.63 15.37 -5.03
CA GLY A 101 8.79 15.42 -3.83
C GLY A 101 7.30 15.60 -4.10
N LYS A 102 6.85 15.60 -5.37
CA LYS A 102 5.46 15.88 -5.75
C LYS A 102 4.62 14.60 -5.91
N LYS A 103 3.37 14.68 -5.46
CA LYS A 103 2.31 13.68 -5.74
C LYS A 103 1.81 13.89 -7.17
N PHE A 104 1.82 12.85 -8.00
CA PHE A 104 1.52 12.98 -9.44
C PHE A 104 0.45 12.02 -9.97
N ALA A 105 0.15 10.94 -9.24
CA ALA A 105 -0.86 9.95 -9.60
C ALA A 105 -1.54 9.43 -8.33
N PHE A 106 -2.79 8.96 -8.42
CA PHE A 106 -3.49 8.38 -7.28
C PHE A 106 -4.56 7.37 -7.66
N VAL A 107 -4.95 6.57 -6.69
CA VAL A 107 -6.13 5.70 -6.72
C VAL A 107 -6.89 5.83 -5.39
N ASP A 108 -8.19 5.61 -5.42
CA ASP A 108 -8.99 5.49 -4.19
C ASP A 108 -8.67 4.17 -3.50
N PHE A 109 -8.39 4.22 -2.20
CA PHE A 109 -8.05 3.09 -1.35
C PHE A 109 -8.98 3.05 -0.14
N VAL A 110 -9.59 1.90 0.12
CA VAL A 110 -10.63 1.76 1.14
C VAL A 110 -10.09 1.03 2.37
N PHE A 111 -10.20 1.67 3.54
CA PHE A 111 -10.03 1.03 4.83
C PHE A 111 -11.38 0.58 5.35
N TYR A 112 -11.53 -0.71 5.64
CA TYR A 112 -12.72 -1.26 6.28
C TYR A 112 -12.49 -1.46 7.78
N ASN A 113 -13.48 -1.11 8.59
CA ASN A 113 -13.49 -1.32 10.02
C ASN A 113 -14.75 -2.11 10.42
N CYS A 114 -14.65 -3.44 10.40
CA CYS A 114 -15.79 -4.30 10.72
C CYS A 114 -16.21 -4.24 12.20
N SER A 115 -15.35 -3.74 13.10
CA SER A 115 -15.62 -3.69 14.55
C SER A 115 -16.72 -2.71 14.93
N VAL A 116 -17.15 -1.82 14.02
CA VAL A 116 -18.27 -0.89 14.27
C VAL A 116 -19.64 -1.56 14.19
N HIS A 117 -19.72 -2.76 13.60
CA HIS A 117 -20.95 -3.54 13.57
C HIS A 117 -21.04 -4.37 14.84
N GLU A 118 -21.94 -3.98 15.75
CA GLU A 118 -22.33 -4.85 16.86
C GLU A 118 -23.04 -6.08 16.29
N SER A 119 -22.54 -7.27 16.66
CA SER A 119 -23.13 -8.56 16.26
C SER A 119 -24.35 -8.91 17.09
#